data_AF-A0AAD6SXH4-F1
#
_entry.id   AF-A0AAD6SXH4-F1
#
_cell.length_a   1.000
_cell.length_b   1.000
_cell.length_c   1.000
_cell.angle_alpha   90.00
_cell.angle_beta   90.00
_cell.angle_gamma   90.00
#
_symmetry.space_group_name_H-M   'P 1'
#
loop_
_entity.id
_entity.type
_entity.pdbx_description
1 polymer ?
#
loop_
_entity_poly.entity_id
_entity_poly.type
_entity_poly.pdbx_seq_one_letter_code
_entity_poly.pdbx_strand_id
1 'polypeptide(L)'
;MDYYQLGGFEASIHSHPMFSLGEKVYEVLRQQQHPGDEGLDLSLVLGALHPPQIAPISMKDPGIKSAGTSHVLITRDERDAIHRESIKFDNAYKAEFAQQQFENEKEREEARAAMYRTFLRFPRGRVALGEFESLSPIFLPDMDALSTKLDSLTPAKASGHDNSRANRAYQDTHVAYGVQRGQFENSRVVYLVLQNQISRNLRELGDTSWRTSLRVFSFCYNIWANDSRSPWDRTTVPKVLDIGWCEAGVPSLEPEEKTQRHLVLKETRQLSNSGKIDPYEYGETELCSLQSATQRLQSVFAKFAQPLPYPTILLVHDVQATISVLQHFGLDMALWKFDLKSLLRPAESSSQPRGRSASPGATNRSGRDSPPPRRYAPMYVVDVQALFVALLREGDTSKSVPSICKRLSLYRPKGWCAGNECWMMVDVFRAMASGKSIDDQVRGWPKPVHSKEGTRKKQKDASKSESESESESDYGDSNEE
;
A
#
# COMPACT_ATOMS: atom_id res chain seq x y z
N MET A 1 71.28 -29.43 -10.89
CA MET A 1 69.81 -29.52 -11.05
C MET A 1 69.25 -28.91 -9.79
N ASP A 2 68.76 -27.69 -9.89
CA ASP A 2 68.26 -26.95 -8.73
C ASP A 2 66.74 -27.04 -8.71
N TYR A 3 66.20 -27.62 -7.64
CA TYR A 3 64.76 -27.69 -7.39
C TYR A 3 64.29 -26.37 -6.78
N TYR A 4 63.29 -25.73 -7.41
CA TYR A 4 62.63 -24.56 -6.84
C TYR A 4 61.17 -24.89 -6.51
N GLN A 5 60.80 -24.66 -5.25
CA GLN A 5 59.44 -24.76 -4.73
C GLN A 5 58.66 -23.50 -5.13
N LEU A 6 57.47 -23.66 -5.72
CA LEU A 6 56.56 -22.54 -6.01
C LEU A 6 55.89 -22.09 -4.71
N GLY A 7 56.19 -20.87 -4.25
CA GLY A 7 55.51 -20.22 -3.12
C GLY A 7 54.06 -19.88 -3.47
N GLY A 8 53.15 -20.16 -2.52
CA GLY A 8 51.72 -19.93 -2.66
C GLY A 8 51.36 -18.45 -2.83
N PHE A 9 50.51 -18.18 -3.82
CA PHE A 9 49.83 -16.89 -4.02
C PHE A 9 48.40 -17.03 -3.47
N GLU A 10 48.06 -16.29 -2.43
CA GLU A 10 46.66 -16.09 -2.02
C GLU A 10 46.05 -14.93 -2.81
N ALA A 11 45.10 -15.21 -3.70
CA ALA A 11 44.25 -14.22 -4.34
C ALA A 11 42.80 -14.41 -3.87
N SER A 12 42.18 -13.31 -3.41
CA SER A 12 40.80 -13.26 -2.94
C SER A 12 39.82 -13.56 -4.07
N ILE A 13 38.89 -14.50 -3.85
CA ILE A 13 38.01 -15.08 -4.86
C ILE A 13 36.71 -14.26 -4.98
N HIS A 14 36.48 -13.67 -6.16
CA HIS A 14 35.14 -13.38 -6.67
C HIS A 14 34.90 -14.29 -7.89
N SER A 15 33.82 -15.05 -7.87
CA SER A 15 33.55 -16.17 -8.76
C SER A 15 33.07 -15.73 -10.15
N HIS A 16 34.01 -15.55 -11.08
CA HIS A 16 33.99 -15.70 -12.56
C HIS A 16 35.09 -14.77 -13.15
N PRO A 17 35.98 -15.18 -14.10
CA PRO A 17 36.01 -16.38 -14.96
C PRO A 17 37.36 -17.14 -14.90
N MET A 18 37.44 -18.27 -14.19
CA MET A 18 38.64 -19.14 -14.17
C MET A 18 38.71 -20.10 -15.37
N PHE A 19 37.58 -20.37 -16.03
CA PHE A 19 37.49 -21.36 -17.11
C PHE A 19 38.28 -20.97 -18.36
N SER A 20 38.32 -19.68 -18.74
CA SER A 20 39.00 -19.25 -19.97
C SER A 20 40.52 -19.22 -19.88
N LEU A 21 41.09 -19.09 -18.68
CA LEU A 21 42.55 -19.13 -18.49
C LEU A 21 43.06 -20.57 -18.60
N GLY A 22 42.32 -21.53 -18.03
CA GLY A 22 42.63 -22.96 -18.15
C GLY A 22 42.64 -23.45 -19.60
N GLU A 23 41.65 -23.03 -20.40
CA GLU A 23 41.58 -23.36 -21.83
C GLU A 23 42.73 -22.77 -22.65
N LYS A 24 43.16 -21.54 -22.35
CA LYS A 24 44.30 -20.90 -23.04
C LYS A 24 45.64 -21.51 -22.66
N VAL A 25 45.83 -21.88 -21.39
CA VAL A 25 47.03 -22.61 -20.94
C VAL A 25 47.10 -23.97 -21.64
N TYR A 26 45.96 -24.65 -21.79
CA TYR A 26 45.88 -25.90 -22.53
C TYR A 26 46.24 -25.76 -24.01
N GLU A 27 45.73 -24.72 -24.69
CA GLU A 27 46.08 -24.40 -26.09
C GLU A 27 47.59 -24.18 -26.28
N VAL A 28 48.25 -23.44 -25.38
CA VAL A 28 49.70 -23.20 -25.44
C VAL A 28 50.49 -24.49 -25.26
N LEU A 29 50.11 -25.34 -24.30
CA LEU A 29 50.76 -26.63 -24.08
C LEU A 29 50.53 -27.59 -25.25
N ARG A 30 49.34 -27.57 -25.85
CA ARG A 30 49.00 -28.37 -27.04
C ARG A 30 49.80 -27.96 -28.28
N GLN A 31 50.02 -26.66 -28.50
CA GLN A 31 50.76 -26.16 -29.66
C GLN A 31 52.26 -26.49 -29.61
N GLN A 32 52.81 -26.83 -28.44
CA GLN A 32 54.22 -27.19 -28.26
C GLN A 32 54.48 -28.71 -28.22
N GLN A 33 53.44 -29.55 -28.26
CA GLN A 33 53.60 -30.99 -28.37
C GLN A 33 54.08 -31.41 -29.77
N HIS A 34 55.11 -32.25 -29.82
CA HIS A 34 55.55 -32.88 -31.06
C HIS A 34 54.49 -33.90 -31.55
N PRO A 35 54.31 -34.06 -32.87
CA PRO A 35 53.36 -35.02 -33.43
C PRO A 35 53.85 -36.45 -33.16
N GLY A 36 53.46 -37.01 -32.02
CA GLY A 36 53.88 -38.34 -31.58
C GLY A 36 53.59 -38.65 -30.10
N ASP A 37 53.38 -37.64 -29.25
CA ASP A 37 53.02 -37.86 -27.84
C ASP A 37 51.51 -38.05 -27.66
N GLU A 38 51.11 -39.12 -26.96
CA GLU A 38 49.71 -39.39 -26.63
C GLU A 38 49.14 -38.28 -25.71
N GLY A 39 47.90 -37.86 -26.01
CA GLY A 39 47.33 -36.56 -25.64
C GLY A 39 47.30 -36.20 -24.14
N LEU A 40 47.51 -34.91 -23.86
CA LEU A 40 47.32 -34.27 -22.54
C LEU A 40 45.85 -34.35 -22.09
N ASP A 41 45.60 -34.96 -20.93
CA ASP A 41 44.27 -35.01 -20.31
C ASP A 41 43.92 -33.68 -19.63
N LEU A 42 42.93 -32.97 -20.20
CA LEU A 42 42.39 -31.69 -19.71
C LEU A 42 41.93 -31.73 -18.25
N SER A 43 41.51 -32.91 -17.75
CA SER A 43 41.01 -33.06 -16.39
C SER A 43 42.10 -32.87 -15.32
N LEU A 44 43.37 -33.19 -15.65
CA LEU A 44 44.51 -33.01 -14.75
C LEU A 44 45.00 -31.56 -14.67
N VAL A 45 44.96 -30.82 -15.79
CA VAL A 45 45.41 -29.42 -15.86
C VAL A 45 44.41 -28.48 -15.15
N LEU A 46 43.11 -28.71 -15.33
CA LEU A 46 42.06 -27.91 -14.68
C LEU A 46 41.95 -28.20 -13.17
N GLY A 47 42.28 -29.42 -12.73
CA GLY A 47 42.29 -29.81 -11.31
C GLY A 47 43.31 -29.07 -10.45
N ALA A 48 44.40 -28.57 -11.03
CA ALA A 48 45.45 -27.83 -10.31
C ALA A 48 45.13 -26.34 -10.10
N LEU A 49 44.17 -25.77 -10.84
CA LEU A 49 43.81 -24.35 -10.76
C LEU A 49 42.67 -24.06 -9.77
N HIS A 50 41.93 -25.08 -9.34
CA HIS A 50 40.93 -24.94 -8.27
C HIS A 50 41.58 -25.27 -6.91
N PRO A 51 41.63 -24.36 -5.93
CA PRO A 51 41.88 -24.78 -4.56
C PRO A 51 40.76 -25.74 -4.15
N PRO A 52 41.06 -26.91 -3.56
CA PRO A 52 40.02 -27.84 -3.15
C PRO A 52 39.09 -27.12 -2.17
N GLN A 53 37.81 -27.01 -2.52
CA GLN A 53 36.80 -26.68 -1.54
C GLN A 53 36.73 -27.86 -0.56
N ILE A 54 37.39 -27.70 0.58
CA ILE A 54 37.31 -28.65 1.70
C ILE A 54 35.88 -28.54 2.25
N ALA A 55 34.97 -29.33 1.70
CA ALA A 55 33.80 -29.73 2.46
C ALA A 55 34.30 -30.60 3.63
N PRO A 56 33.76 -30.45 4.85
CA PRO A 56 34.13 -31.31 5.96
C PRO A 56 33.64 -32.73 5.67
N ILE A 57 34.51 -33.55 5.09
CA ILE A 57 34.27 -34.98 4.91
C ILE A 57 34.44 -35.64 6.28
N SER A 58 33.34 -36.13 6.81
CA SER A 58 33.30 -36.99 7.99
C SER A 58 34.14 -38.25 7.73
N MET A 59 35.27 -38.36 8.43
CA MET A 59 36.18 -39.50 8.34
C MET A 59 35.56 -40.74 8.96
N LYS A 60 34.92 -41.59 8.14
CA LYS A 60 34.77 -43.04 8.38
C LYS A 60 34.75 -43.80 7.06
N ASP A 61 35.88 -43.82 6.35
CA ASP A 61 36.10 -44.88 5.34
C ASP A 61 37.61 -45.12 5.11
N PRO A 62 38.18 -46.23 5.62
CA PRO A 62 39.57 -46.60 5.37
C PRO A 62 39.63 -47.45 4.08
N GLY A 63 39.64 -46.80 2.90
CA GLY A 63 39.61 -47.55 1.64
C GLY A 63 40.08 -46.87 0.36
N ILE A 64 40.46 -45.59 0.37
CA ILE A 64 40.86 -44.90 -0.87
C ILE A 64 42.39 -44.92 -1.00
N LYS A 65 42.89 -45.77 -1.90
CA LYS A 65 44.28 -45.73 -2.37
C LYS A 65 44.51 -44.39 -3.06
N SER A 66 45.47 -43.59 -2.58
CA SER A 66 45.86 -42.33 -3.19
C SER A 66 46.30 -42.57 -4.64
N ALA A 67 45.54 -42.05 -5.59
CA ALA A 67 45.98 -41.98 -6.97
C ALA A 67 47.28 -41.15 -7.01
N GLY A 68 48.32 -41.71 -7.64
CA GLY A 68 49.64 -41.11 -7.69
C GLY A 68 49.58 -39.68 -8.21
N THR A 69 50.18 -38.74 -7.48
CA THR A 69 50.31 -37.36 -7.89
C THR A 69 51.32 -37.31 -9.03
N SER A 70 50.84 -37.30 -10.27
CA SER A 70 51.68 -37.08 -11.45
C SER A 70 52.23 -35.65 -11.39
N HIS A 71 53.50 -35.51 -11.04
CA HIS A 71 54.20 -34.23 -11.09
C HIS A 71 54.49 -33.88 -12.54
N VAL A 72 53.67 -32.99 -13.11
CA VAL A 72 53.94 -32.39 -14.42
C VAL A 72 55.14 -31.45 -14.26
N LEU A 73 56.27 -31.83 -14.86
CA LEU A 73 57.46 -30.99 -14.91
C LEU A 73 57.28 -29.95 -16.02
N ILE A 74 56.97 -28.71 -15.63
CA ILE A 74 56.87 -27.57 -16.56
C ILE A 74 58.26 -26.94 -16.69
N THR A 75 58.71 -26.73 -17.91
CA THR A 75 59.98 -26.04 -18.21
C THR A 75 59.90 -24.56 -17.83
N ARG A 76 61.06 -23.91 -17.68
CA ARG A 76 61.12 -22.47 -17.38
C ARG A 76 60.43 -21.63 -18.46
N ASP A 77 60.59 -21.99 -19.73
CA ASP A 77 60.03 -21.25 -20.85
C ASP A 77 58.49 -21.36 -20.90
N GLU A 78 57.94 -22.53 -20.58
CA GLU A 78 56.48 -22.74 -20.43
C GLU A 78 55.92 -21.95 -19.25
N ARG A 79 56.63 -21.91 -18.11
CA ARG A 79 56.23 -21.08 -16.96
C ARG A 79 56.19 -19.60 -17.34
N ASP A 80 57.21 -19.11 -18.05
CA ASP A 80 57.26 -17.71 -18.49
C ASP A 80 56.19 -17.41 -19.54
N ALA A 81 55.83 -18.38 -20.40
CA ALA A 81 54.72 -18.25 -21.34
C ALA A 81 53.35 -18.17 -20.62
N ILE A 82 53.10 -19.05 -19.64
CA ILE A 82 51.89 -19.02 -18.81
C ILE A 82 51.80 -17.70 -18.04
N HIS A 83 52.91 -17.21 -17.49
CA HIS A 83 52.93 -15.94 -16.78
C HIS A 83 52.61 -14.76 -17.71
N ARG A 84 53.17 -14.74 -18.93
CA ARG A 84 52.84 -13.72 -19.94
C ARG A 84 51.36 -13.75 -20.33
N GLU A 85 50.78 -14.93 -20.54
CA GLU A 85 49.35 -15.06 -20.87
C GLU A 85 48.44 -14.68 -19.69
N SER A 86 48.83 -15.01 -18.46
CA SER A 86 48.14 -14.57 -17.24
C SER A 86 48.13 -13.04 -17.11
N ILE A 87 49.26 -12.36 -17.36
CA ILE A 87 49.32 -10.90 -17.37
C ILE A 87 48.42 -10.31 -18.47
N LYS A 88 48.42 -10.90 -19.67
CA LYS A 88 47.53 -10.46 -20.76
C LYS A 88 46.07 -10.61 -20.38
N PHE A 89 45.70 -11.72 -19.76
CA PHE A 89 44.34 -11.99 -19.29
C PHE A 89 43.90 -11.01 -18.21
N ASP A 90 44.73 -10.78 -17.19
CA ASP A 90 44.45 -9.82 -16.12
C ASP A 90 44.26 -8.39 -16.67
N ASN A 91 45.09 -7.99 -17.64
CA ASN A 91 44.97 -6.68 -18.27
C ASN A 91 43.70 -6.58 -19.11
N ALA A 92 43.32 -7.63 -19.85
CA ALA A 92 42.08 -7.67 -20.61
C ALA A 92 40.85 -7.62 -19.69
N TYR A 93 40.86 -8.38 -18.59
CA TYR A 93 39.80 -8.37 -17.60
C TYR A 93 39.65 -7.01 -16.92
N LYS A 94 40.77 -6.37 -16.52
CA LYS A 94 40.74 -5.00 -15.96
C LYS A 94 40.20 -3.99 -16.96
N ALA A 95 40.52 -4.13 -18.25
CA ALA A 95 40.00 -3.25 -19.30
C ALA A 95 38.48 -3.45 -19.50
N GLU A 96 38.00 -4.69 -19.54
CA GLU A 96 36.58 -5.01 -19.65
C GLU A 96 35.79 -4.50 -18.43
N PHE A 97 36.32 -4.72 -17.22
CA PHE A 97 35.72 -4.20 -15.99
C PHE A 97 35.67 -2.66 -15.97
N ALA A 98 36.75 -2.00 -16.41
CA ALA A 98 36.78 -0.54 -16.52
C ALA A 98 35.77 -0.02 -17.55
N GLN A 99 35.61 -0.71 -18.67
CA GLN A 99 34.59 -0.38 -19.68
C GLN A 99 33.18 -0.53 -19.11
N GLN A 100 32.89 -1.61 -18.38
CA GLN A 100 31.59 -1.81 -17.76
C GLN A 100 31.29 -0.75 -16.70
N GLN A 101 32.27 -0.35 -15.89
CA GLN A 101 32.12 0.76 -14.94
C GLN A 101 31.85 2.08 -15.66
N PHE A 102 32.54 2.35 -16.77
CA PHE A 102 32.33 3.55 -17.58
C PHE A 102 30.92 3.58 -18.21
N GLU A 103 30.44 2.45 -18.74
CA GLU A 103 29.07 2.34 -19.28
C GLU A 103 28.02 2.56 -18.18
N ASN A 104 28.20 1.97 -16.99
CA ASN A 104 27.31 2.20 -15.84
C ASN A 104 27.32 3.66 -15.37
N GLU A 105 28.48 4.33 -15.35
CA GLU A 105 28.59 5.75 -14.99
C GLU A 105 27.92 6.64 -16.05
N LYS A 106 28.09 6.31 -17.34
CA LYS A 106 27.43 6.99 -18.45
C LYS A 106 25.91 6.84 -18.38
N GLU A 107 25.38 5.65 -18.11
CA GLU A 107 23.95 5.44 -17.91
C GLU A 107 23.41 6.25 -16.71
N ARG A 108 24.19 6.32 -15.62
CA ARG A 108 23.85 7.17 -14.46
C ARG A 108 23.84 8.66 -14.81
N GLU A 109 24.80 9.14 -15.60
CA GLU A 109 24.83 10.53 -16.06
C GLU A 109 23.70 10.83 -17.03
N GLU A 110 23.39 9.94 -17.97
CA GLU A 110 22.25 10.08 -18.88
C GLU A 110 20.92 10.08 -18.12
N ALA A 111 20.76 9.22 -17.11
CA ALA A 111 19.59 9.22 -16.23
C ALA A 111 19.49 10.53 -15.42
N ARG A 112 20.61 11.05 -14.88
CA ARG A 112 20.65 12.37 -14.23
C ARG A 112 20.29 13.48 -15.21
N ALA A 113 20.86 13.48 -16.41
CA ALA A 113 20.60 14.49 -17.43
C ALA A 113 19.15 14.45 -17.91
N ALA A 114 18.55 13.26 -18.09
CA ALA A 114 17.14 13.07 -18.40
C ALA A 114 16.25 13.61 -17.28
N MET A 115 16.62 13.38 -16.01
CA MET A 115 15.95 13.96 -14.84
C MET A 115 16.01 15.50 -14.84
N TYR A 116 17.16 16.08 -15.19
CA TYR A 116 17.31 17.54 -15.31
C TYR A 116 16.53 18.12 -16.50
N ARG A 117 16.46 17.40 -17.63
CA ARG A 117 15.70 17.81 -18.83
C ARG A 117 14.19 17.75 -18.62
N THR A 118 13.68 16.86 -17.76
CA THR A 118 12.24 16.69 -17.52
C THR A 118 11.62 17.77 -16.62
N PHE A 119 12.37 18.80 -16.20
CA PHE A 119 11.82 20.01 -15.59
C PHE A 119 10.89 19.78 -14.39
N LEU A 120 11.00 18.65 -13.69
CA LEU A 120 10.52 18.58 -12.32
C LEU A 120 11.45 19.47 -11.49
N ARG A 121 11.16 20.77 -11.46
CA ARG A 121 11.80 21.70 -10.52
C ARG A 121 11.61 21.07 -9.16
N PHE A 122 12.67 20.50 -8.60
CA PHE A 122 12.69 20.13 -7.20
C PHE A 122 12.11 21.33 -6.43
N PRO A 123 11.12 21.10 -5.56
CA PRO A 123 10.53 22.19 -4.80
C PRO A 123 11.68 23.00 -4.21
N ARG A 124 11.71 24.30 -4.51
CA ARG A 124 12.73 25.24 -4.03
C ARG A 124 12.46 25.48 -2.54
N GLY A 125 12.72 24.47 -1.72
CA GLY A 125 12.36 24.40 -0.31
C GLY A 125 12.22 22.95 0.14
N ARG A 126 12.59 22.66 1.39
CA ARG A 126 12.23 21.38 2.01
C ARG A 126 10.72 21.39 2.24
N VAL A 127 9.98 20.62 1.45
CA VAL A 127 8.56 20.36 1.71
C VAL A 127 8.47 19.47 2.94
N ALA A 128 7.80 19.92 4.00
CA ALA A 128 7.68 19.10 5.19
C ALA A 128 6.79 17.88 4.90
N LEU A 129 7.12 16.72 5.48
CA LEU A 129 6.33 15.50 5.29
C LEU A 129 4.86 15.67 5.69
N GLY A 130 4.57 16.57 6.64
CA GLY A 130 3.22 16.91 7.09
C GLY A 130 2.37 17.62 6.03
N GLU A 131 2.99 18.26 5.04
CA GLU A 131 2.31 18.97 3.95
C GLU A 131 1.66 18.01 2.94
N PHE A 132 2.10 16.75 2.91
CA PHE A 132 1.51 15.74 2.04
C PHE A 132 0.29 15.07 2.67
N GLU A 133 -0.77 14.88 1.89
CA GLU A 133 -1.97 14.17 2.36
C GLU A 133 -1.71 12.68 2.59
N SER A 134 -0.91 12.05 1.74
CA SER A 134 -0.46 10.67 1.91
C SER A 134 0.97 10.50 1.41
N LEU A 135 1.67 9.53 1.99
CA LEU A 135 2.97 9.05 1.52
C LEU A 135 2.80 7.56 1.21
N SER A 136 2.81 7.24 -0.07
CA SER A 136 2.53 5.89 -0.54
C SER A 136 3.83 5.25 -1.02
N PRO A 137 4.21 4.05 -0.53
CA PRO A 137 5.36 3.35 -1.05
C PRO A 137 5.10 2.93 -2.50
N ILE A 138 6.03 3.29 -3.37
CA ILE A 138 6.02 2.91 -4.78
C ILE A 138 7.11 1.86 -4.96
N PHE A 139 6.73 0.69 -5.46
CA PHE A 139 7.68 -0.34 -5.87
C PHE A 139 7.83 -0.30 -7.38
N LEU A 140 9.07 -0.17 -7.85
CA LEU A 140 9.42 -0.13 -9.26
C LEU A 140 10.45 -1.25 -9.48
N PRO A 141 10.05 -2.37 -10.13
CA PRO A 141 10.90 -3.55 -10.23
C PRO A 141 12.14 -3.33 -11.09
N ASP A 142 12.05 -2.44 -12.07
CA ASP A 142 13.08 -2.16 -13.07
C ASP A 142 13.06 -0.69 -13.52
N MET A 143 14.04 -0.32 -14.33
CA MET A 143 14.20 1.02 -14.86
C MET A 143 13.07 1.41 -15.83
N ASP A 144 12.50 0.46 -16.57
CA ASP A 144 11.40 0.72 -17.51
C ASP A 144 10.12 1.12 -16.78
N ALA A 145 9.82 0.46 -15.65
CA ALA A 145 8.72 0.82 -14.78
C ALA A 145 8.90 2.21 -14.16
N LEU A 146 10.14 2.55 -13.75
CA LEU A 146 10.48 3.89 -13.27
C LEU A 146 10.28 4.94 -14.37
N SER A 147 10.82 4.71 -15.57
CA SER A 147 10.67 5.63 -16.71
C SER A 147 9.18 5.85 -17.02
N THR A 148 8.42 4.77 -17.15
CA THR A 148 6.97 4.83 -17.42
C THR A 148 6.22 5.61 -16.33
N LYS A 149 6.62 5.45 -15.05
CA LYS A 149 6.02 6.19 -13.94
C LYS A 149 6.36 7.67 -14.01
N LEU A 150 7.62 8.02 -14.23
CA LEU A 150 8.08 9.40 -14.39
C LEU A 150 7.39 10.09 -15.57
N ASP A 151 7.30 9.42 -16.72
CA ASP A 151 6.58 9.94 -17.90
C ASP A 151 5.11 10.24 -17.59
N SER A 152 4.46 9.40 -16.76
CA SER A 152 3.08 9.64 -16.35
C SER A 152 2.91 10.83 -15.40
N LEU A 153 3.98 11.20 -14.67
CA LEU A 153 4.05 12.32 -13.74
C LEU A 153 4.59 13.61 -14.38
N THR A 154 5.13 13.53 -15.59
CA THR A 154 5.60 14.70 -16.33
C THR A 154 4.38 15.54 -16.78
N PRO A 155 4.34 16.85 -16.44
CA PRO A 155 3.31 17.75 -16.93
C PRO A 155 3.31 17.83 -18.46
N ALA A 156 2.14 17.76 -19.09
CA ALA A 156 1.99 17.93 -20.54
C ALA A 156 2.32 19.36 -21.00
N LYS A 157 2.12 20.37 -20.14
CA LYS A 157 2.47 21.78 -20.39
C LYS A 157 2.96 22.45 -19.11
N ALA A 158 3.89 23.40 -19.21
CA ALA A 158 4.33 24.21 -18.08
C ALA A 158 3.26 25.25 -17.68
N SER A 159 2.19 24.82 -17.02
CA SER A 159 1.03 25.65 -16.68
C SER A 159 1.00 26.20 -15.25
N GLY A 160 2.10 26.12 -14.49
CA GLY A 160 2.15 26.52 -13.07
C GLY A 160 1.40 25.56 -12.12
N HIS A 161 0.38 24.87 -12.64
CA HIS A 161 -0.27 23.72 -12.03
C HIS A 161 0.28 22.43 -12.65
N ASP A 162 0.42 21.39 -11.83
CA ASP A 162 0.67 20.04 -12.32
C ASP A 162 -0.48 19.70 -13.27
N ASN A 163 -0.17 19.28 -14.50
CA ASN A 163 -1.12 18.79 -15.51
C ASN A 163 -0.74 17.41 -16.05
N SER A 164 0.03 16.66 -15.25
CA SER A 164 0.50 15.32 -15.58
C SER A 164 -0.66 14.36 -15.79
N ARG A 165 -0.44 13.33 -16.60
CA ARG A 165 -1.45 12.31 -16.90
C ARG A 165 -1.93 11.60 -15.63
N ALA A 166 -1.02 11.37 -14.69
CA ALA A 166 -1.33 10.79 -13.39
C ALA A 166 -2.26 11.70 -12.57
N ASN A 167 -1.99 13.02 -12.55
CA ASN A 167 -2.71 13.94 -11.68
C ASN A 167 -3.90 14.65 -12.33
N ARG A 168 -4.12 14.49 -13.64
CA ARG A 168 -5.19 15.16 -14.39
C ARG A 168 -6.59 14.97 -13.81
N ALA A 169 -6.87 13.80 -13.22
CA ALA A 169 -8.15 13.52 -12.59
C ALA A 169 -8.40 14.29 -11.28
N TYR A 170 -7.38 14.99 -10.75
CA TYR A 170 -7.41 15.64 -9.44
C TYR A 170 -7.24 17.17 -9.50
N GLN A 171 -7.13 17.77 -10.70
CA GLN A 171 -6.62 19.14 -10.85
C GLN A 171 -7.64 20.27 -10.75
N ASP A 172 -8.91 20.09 -11.14
CA ASP A 172 -9.73 21.27 -11.47
C ASP A 172 -10.93 21.60 -10.55
N THR A 173 -11.51 20.69 -9.75
CA THR A 173 -12.76 21.05 -9.00
C THR A 173 -13.03 20.34 -7.67
N HIS A 174 -12.24 19.36 -7.26
CA HIS A 174 -12.58 18.55 -6.08
C HIS A 174 -11.39 18.31 -5.17
N VAL A 175 -11.03 19.31 -4.35
CA VAL A 175 -10.08 19.14 -3.21
C VAL A 175 -10.43 17.88 -2.40
N ALA A 176 -11.73 17.62 -2.23
CA ALA A 176 -12.25 16.41 -1.60
C ALA A 176 -11.71 15.11 -2.22
N TYR A 177 -11.55 15.05 -3.54
CA TYR A 177 -11.07 13.86 -4.24
C TYR A 177 -9.58 13.60 -3.99
N GLY A 178 -8.76 14.66 -3.90
CA GLY A 178 -7.36 14.55 -3.47
C GLY A 178 -7.23 14.01 -2.04
N VAL A 179 -8.10 14.47 -1.13
CA VAL A 179 -8.18 13.98 0.26
C VAL A 179 -8.59 12.51 0.30
N GLN A 180 -9.64 12.12 -0.43
CA GLN A 180 -10.11 10.72 -0.49
C GLN A 180 -9.04 9.79 -1.08
N ARG A 181 -8.34 10.21 -2.13
CA ARG A 181 -7.19 9.47 -2.67
C ARG A 181 -6.12 9.29 -1.60
N GLY A 182 -5.82 10.35 -0.85
CA GLY A 182 -4.86 10.28 0.24
C GLY A 182 -5.28 9.33 1.36
N GLN A 183 -6.55 9.34 1.75
CA GLN A 183 -7.12 8.40 2.71
C GLN A 183 -7.04 6.95 2.22
N PHE A 184 -7.29 6.70 0.93
CA PHE A 184 -7.09 5.38 0.31
C PHE A 184 -5.64 4.92 0.44
N GLU A 185 -4.68 5.77 0.09
CA GLU A 185 -3.27 5.43 0.18
C GLU A 185 -2.81 5.23 1.63
N ASN A 186 -3.28 6.05 2.57
CA ASN A 186 -3.01 5.84 3.99
C ASN A 186 -3.59 4.49 4.48
N SER A 187 -4.79 4.11 4.04
CA SER A 187 -5.39 2.80 4.34
C SER A 187 -4.54 1.64 3.80
N ARG A 188 -4.06 1.77 2.56
CA ARG A 188 -3.14 0.81 1.93
C ARG A 188 -1.82 0.69 2.69
N VAL A 189 -1.22 1.81 3.10
CA VAL A 189 0.02 1.81 3.90
C VAL A 189 -0.20 1.12 5.24
N VAL A 190 -1.30 1.39 5.96
CA VAL A 190 -1.65 0.67 7.19
C VAL A 190 -1.71 -0.83 6.92
N TYR A 191 -2.43 -1.26 5.88
CA TYR A 191 -2.50 -2.68 5.52
C TYR A 191 -1.12 -3.30 5.29
N LEU A 192 -0.27 -2.66 4.48
CA LEU A 192 1.07 -3.15 4.19
C LEU A 192 1.99 -3.18 5.42
N VAL A 193 1.82 -2.25 6.37
CA VAL A 193 2.52 -2.27 7.67
C VAL A 193 2.08 -3.49 8.49
N LEU A 194 0.79 -3.79 8.53
CA LEU A 194 0.25 -4.97 9.21
C LEU A 194 0.78 -6.26 8.57
N GLN A 195 0.87 -6.32 7.25
CA GLN A 195 1.44 -7.47 6.51
C GLN A 195 2.97 -7.54 6.55
N ASN A 196 3.65 -6.61 7.24
CA ASN A 196 5.12 -6.52 7.25
C ASN A 196 5.74 -6.45 5.83
N GLN A 197 5.03 -5.85 4.88
CA GLN A 197 5.47 -5.67 3.49
C GLN A 197 6.22 -4.35 3.26
N ILE A 198 6.19 -3.44 4.24
CA ILE A 198 6.95 -2.20 4.23
C ILE A 198 8.05 -2.28 5.29
N SER A 199 9.25 -1.84 4.93
CA SER A 199 10.38 -1.74 5.86
C SER A 199 10.11 -0.71 6.96
N ARG A 200 10.36 -1.09 8.22
CA ARG A 200 10.24 -0.19 9.39
C ARG A 200 11.20 1.00 9.36
N ASN A 201 12.24 0.91 8.54
CA ASN A 201 13.29 1.92 8.41
C ASN A 201 12.94 3.04 7.42
N LEU A 202 11.74 3.04 6.85
CA LEU A 202 11.26 4.20 6.10
C LEU A 202 11.14 5.37 7.08
N ARG A 203 12.06 6.33 6.96
CA ARG A 203 12.19 7.47 7.88
C ARG A 203 10.94 8.33 7.94
N GLU A 204 10.09 8.22 6.93
CA GLU A 204 8.86 8.97 6.76
C GLU A 204 7.66 8.34 7.48
N LEU A 205 7.78 7.06 7.86
CA LEU A 205 6.78 6.35 8.65
C LEU A 205 7.05 6.60 10.13
N GLY A 206 6.04 7.01 10.90
CA GLY A 206 6.16 7.16 12.34
C GLY A 206 6.38 5.82 13.05
N ASP A 207 6.41 5.85 14.39
CA ASP A 207 6.46 4.63 15.18
C ASP A 207 5.27 3.70 14.83
N THR A 208 5.57 2.48 14.42
CA THR A 208 4.60 1.42 14.07
C THR A 208 4.48 0.36 15.14
N SER A 209 4.95 0.63 16.36
CA SER A 209 4.78 -0.25 17.53
C SER A 209 3.30 -0.62 17.77
N TRP A 210 2.37 0.24 17.38
CA TRP A 210 0.93 0.00 17.47
C TRP A 210 0.42 -1.21 16.68
N ARG A 211 1.17 -1.68 15.66
CA ARG A 211 0.70 -2.72 14.73
C ARG A 211 0.33 -4.05 15.39
N THR A 212 1.01 -4.44 16.46
CA THR A 212 0.79 -5.74 17.14
C THR A 212 -0.44 -5.75 18.04
N SER A 213 -1.02 -4.57 18.23
CA SER A 213 -2.08 -4.33 19.19
C SER A 213 -3.23 -3.52 18.60
N LEU A 214 -3.11 -3.12 17.34
CA LEU A 214 -4.15 -2.47 16.58
C LEU A 214 -5.39 -3.35 16.61
N ARG A 215 -6.55 -2.73 16.83
CA ARG A 215 -7.83 -3.39 16.66
C ARG A 215 -8.50 -2.84 15.42
N VAL A 216 -9.12 -3.71 14.63
CA VAL A 216 -9.94 -3.31 13.49
C VAL A 216 -11.36 -3.79 13.76
N PHE A 217 -12.28 -2.85 13.79
CA PHE A 217 -13.68 -3.05 14.13
C PHE A 217 -14.54 -2.53 12.99
N SER A 218 -15.59 -3.25 12.62
CA SER A 218 -16.53 -2.87 11.56
C SER A 218 -17.92 -2.71 12.14
N PHE A 219 -18.62 -1.66 11.73
CA PHE A 219 -19.98 -1.35 12.18
C PHE A 219 -20.89 -1.03 10.99
N CYS A 220 -21.99 -1.79 10.85
CA CYS A 220 -23.03 -1.57 9.85
C CYS A 220 -24.38 -1.36 10.54
N TYR A 221 -25.28 -0.72 9.81
CA TYR A 221 -26.68 -0.55 10.19
C TYR A 221 -27.51 -0.40 8.91
N ASN A 222 -28.79 -0.76 8.99
CA ASN A 222 -29.75 -0.37 7.97
C ASN A 222 -30.75 0.63 8.56
N ILE A 223 -30.97 1.74 7.84
CA ILE A 223 -32.04 2.70 8.15
C ILE A 223 -33.24 2.47 7.24
N TRP A 224 -34.42 2.90 7.69
CA TRP A 224 -35.62 2.85 6.86
C TRP A 224 -35.52 3.82 5.68
N ALA A 225 -35.35 3.28 4.47
CA ALA A 225 -35.14 4.04 3.25
C ALA A 225 -36.37 4.87 2.82
N ASN A 226 -37.57 4.44 3.21
CA ASN A 226 -38.82 5.13 2.91
C ASN A 226 -39.21 6.16 3.99
N ASP A 227 -38.25 6.60 4.81
CA ASP A 227 -38.50 7.61 5.82
C ASP A 227 -38.76 8.98 5.16
N SER A 228 -40.03 9.39 5.19
CA SER A 228 -40.53 10.64 4.60
C SER A 228 -40.41 11.85 5.54
N ARG A 229 -39.84 11.68 6.74
CA ARG A 229 -39.59 12.79 7.66
C ARG A 229 -38.57 13.78 7.08
N SER A 230 -38.48 14.95 7.70
CA SER A 230 -37.52 15.99 7.28
C SER A 230 -36.08 15.45 7.29
N PRO A 231 -35.17 15.96 6.43
CA PRO A 231 -33.75 15.60 6.49
C PRO A 231 -33.16 15.75 7.89
N TRP A 232 -33.55 16.79 8.64
CA TRP A 232 -33.09 17.02 10.01
C TRP A 232 -33.51 15.91 10.97
N ASP A 233 -34.78 15.48 10.95
CA ASP A 233 -35.27 14.40 11.81
C ASP A 233 -34.63 13.05 11.47
N ARG A 234 -34.35 12.82 10.18
CA ARG A 234 -33.69 11.59 9.72
C ARG A 234 -32.24 11.49 10.19
N THR A 235 -31.54 12.63 10.22
CA THR A 235 -30.17 12.71 10.72
C THR A 235 -30.12 12.65 12.25
N THR A 236 -30.99 13.37 12.96
CA THR A 236 -30.93 13.46 14.43
C THR A 236 -31.56 12.25 15.14
N VAL A 237 -32.59 11.65 14.56
CA VAL A 237 -33.32 10.50 15.13
C VAL A 237 -33.57 9.47 14.01
N PRO A 238 -32.53 8.82 13.48
CA PRO A 238 -32.66 7.86 12.39
C PRO A 238 -33.53 6.67 12.79
N LYS A 239 -34.39 6.21 11.87
CA LYS A 239 -35.16 4.97 12.04
C LYS A 239 -34.30 3.77 11.66
N VAL A 240 -33.46 3.34 12.61
CA VAL A 240 -32.59 2.17 12.46
C VAL A 240 -33.44 0.89 12.50
N LEU A 241 -33.23 -0.03 11.57
CA LEU A 241 -33.92 -1.32 11.47
C LEU A 241 -33.14 -2.41 12.19
N ASP A 242 -31.86 -2.53 11.85
CA ASP A 242 -30.90 -3.47 12.42
C ASP A 242 -29.52 -2.81 12.54
N ILE A 243 -28.68 -3.41 13.38
CA ILE A 243 -27.28 -3.04 13.56
C ILE A 243 -26.43 -4.30 13.64
N GLY A 244 -25.20 -4.21 13.14
CA GLY A 244 -24.23 -5.27 13.23
C GLY A 244 -22.85 -4.73 13.57
N TRP A 245 -22.01 -5.59 14.11
CA TRP A 245 -20.58 -5.31 14.20
C TRP A 245 -19.74 -6.59 14.20
N CYS A 246 -18.48 -6.46 13.83
CA CYS A 246 -17.47 -7.51 13.95
C CYS A 246 -16.07 -6.92 14.19
N GLU A 247 -15.18 -7.70 14.81
CA GLU A 247 -13.74 -7.42 14.84
C GLU A 247 -13.03 -8.23 13.76
N ALA A 248 -11.94 -7.68 13.23
CA ALA A 248 -11.03 -8.38 12.34
C ALA A 248 -9.72 -8.69 13.06
N GLY A 249 -9.24 -9.92 12.91
CA GLY A 249 -7.99 -10.38 13.49
C GLY A 249 -6.80 -9.68 12.84
N VAL A 250 -5.84 -9.21 13.63
CA VAL A 250 -4.61 -8.58 13.14
C VAL A 250 -3.45 -9.59 13.28
N PRO A 251 -2.61 -9.81 12.25
CA PRO A 251 -2.45 -8.97 11.05
C PRO A 251 -3.28 -9.37 9.82
N SER A 252 -3.96 -10.52 9.80
CA SER A 252 -4.59 -11.03 8.57
C SER A 252 -5.75 -10.18 8.04
N LEU A 253 -6.37 -9.37 8.92
CA LEU A 253 -7.64 -8.68 8.71
C LEU A 253 -8.76 -9.63 8.28
N GLU A 254 -8.75 -10.85 8.81
CA GLU A 254 -9.86 -11.79 8.65
C GLU A 254 -10.92 -11.51 9.72
N PRO A 255 -12.21 -11.46 9.36
CA PRO A 255 -13.28 -11.28 10.34
C PRO A 255 -13.28 -12.41 11.39
N GLU A 256 -13.45 -12.05 12.66
CA GLU A 256 -13.52 -13.01 13.76
C GLU A 256 -14.98 -13.36 14.06
N GLU A 257 -15.41 -14.57 13.66
CA GLU A 257 -16.77 -15.08 13.85
C GLU A 257 -17.30 -14.90 15.30
N LYS A 258 -16.46 -15.21 16.30
CA LYS A 258 -16.82 -15.09 17.73
C LYS A 258 -17.23 -13.68 18.18
N THR A 259 -16.76 -12.65 17.47
CA THR A 259 -16.99 -11.24 17.82
C THR A 259 -18.23 -10.66 17.15
N GLN A 260 -18.80 -11.40 16.20
CA GLN A 260 -19.87 -10.88 15.37
C GLN A 260 -21.19 -10.84 16.11
N ARG A 261 -21.92 -9.75 15.92
CA ARG A 261 -23.24 -9.57 16.51
C ARG A 261 -24.17 -8.96 15.48
N HIS A 262 -25.43 -9.36 15.56
CA HIS A 262 -26.51 -8.80 14.76
C HIS A 262 -27.72 -8.57 15.65
N LEU A 263 -28.16 -7.32 15.75
CA LEU A 263 -29.31 -6.91 16.55
C LEU A 263 -30.39 -6.34 15.64
N VAL A 264 -31.63 -6.78 15.82
CA VAL A 264 -32.83 -6.18 15.21
C VAL A 264 -33.59 -5.41 16.28
N LEU A 265 -34.01 -4.18 15.97
CA LEU A 265 -34.73 -3.33 16.91
C LEU A 265 -36.22 -3.67 16.93
N LYS A 266 -36.79 -3.87 18.12
CA LYS A 266 -38.22 -4.19 18.32
C LYS A 266 -39.13 -3.08 17.82
N GLU A 267 -38.74 -1.83 18.06
CA GLU A 267 -39.51 -0.62 17.81
C GLU A 267 -39.73 -0.36 16.31
N THR A 268 -38.81 -0.81 15.47
CA THR A 268 -38.83 -0.60 14.00
C THR A 268 -39.04 -1.90 13.23
N ARG A 269 -39.30 -3.03 13.90
CA ARG A 269 -39.47 -4.35 13.26
C ARG A 269 -40.58 -4.41 12.19
N GLN A 270 -41.59 -3.55 12.29
CA GLN A 270 -42.67 -3.48 11.30
C GLN A 270 -42.26 -2.70 10.04
N LEU A 271 -41.17 -1.94 10.10
CA LEU A 271 -40.60 -1.24 8.96
C LEU A 271 -39.70 -2.19 8.18
N SER A 272 -39.72 -2.08 6.85
CA SER A 272 -38.82 -2.83 5.98
C SER A 272 -38.38 -1.95 4.81
N ASN A 273 -37.14 -2.14 4.39
CA ASN A 273 -36.67 -1.66 3.11
C ASN A 273 -37.16 -2.56 1.98
N SER A 274 -37.06 -2.06 0.75
CA SER A 274 -37.28 -2.89 -0.43
C SER A 274 -36.20 -3.99 -0.50
N GLY A 275 -36.57 -5.15 -1.04
CA GLY A 275 -35.70 -6.31 -1.09
C GLY A 275 -35.92 -7.29 0.07
N LYS A 276 -35.22 -8.41 0.00
CA LYS A 276 -35.31 -9.49 0.98
C LYS A 276 -34.37 -9.21 2.16
N ILE A 277 -34.84 -9.44 3.38
CA ILE A 277 -33.94 -9.55 4.55
C ILE A 277 -33.27 -10.92 4.46
N ASP A 278 -31.94 -10.93 4.47
CA ASP A 278 -31.21 -12.19 4.49
C ASP A 278 -31.04 -12.69 5.92
N PRO A 279 -31.03 -14.03 6.11
CA PRO A 279 -30.70 -14.59 7.42
C PRO A 279 -29.26 -14.20 7.77
N TYR A 280 -29.04 -13.93 9.05
CA TYR A 280 -27.70 -13.72 9.58
C TYR A 280 -26.90 -15.03 9.52
N GLU A 281 -25.73 -15.01 8.88
CA GLU A 281 -24.96 -16.22 8.56
C GLU A 281 -23.99 -16.64 9.67
N TYR A 282 -23.66 -15.74 10.59
CA TYR A 282 -22.55 -15.90 11.55
C TYR A 282 -23.01 -16.05 12.99
N GLY A 283 -24.27 -16.46 13.20
CA GLY A 283 -24.83 -16.71 14.52
C GLY A 283 -26.33 -16.45 14.59
N GLU A 284 -26.79 -16.09 15.79
CA GLU A 284 -28.20 -15.81 16.04
C GLU A 284 -28.49 -14.31 15.97
N THR A 285 -29.61 -13.96 15.33
CA THR A 285 -30.10 -12.58 15.33
C THR A 285 -30.81 -12.30 16.65
N GLU A 286 -30.36 -11.30 17.38
CA GLU A 286 -30.97 -10.93 18.65
C GLU A 286 -32.00 -9.83 18.48
N LEU A 287 -33.23 -10.09 18.91
CA LEU A 287 -34.30 -9.08 18.91
C LEU A 287 -34.29 -8.29 20.23
N CYS A 288 -33.96 -7.00 20.19
CA CYS A 288 -33.79 -6.19 21.40
C CYS A 288 -34.51 -4.83 21.30
N SER A 289 -34.79 -4.19 22.44
CA SER A 289 -35.29 -2.81 22.47
C SER A 289 -34.17 -1.82 22.14
N LEU A 290 -34.54 -0.62 21.71
CA LEU A 290 -33.60 0.48 21.45
C LEU A 290 -32.70 0.72 22.67
N GLN A 291 -33.27 0.76 23.87
CA GLN A 291 -32.50 0.93 25.11
C GLN A 291 -31.45 -0.18 25.32
N SER A 292 -31.81 -1.43 25.03
CA SER A 292 -30.89 -2.57 25.16
C SER A 292 -29.77 -2.51 24.11
N ALA A 293 -30.10 -2.13 22.89
CA ALA A 293 -29.13 -1.90 21.82
C ALA A 293 -28.16 -0.77 22.18
N THR A 294 -28.67 0.36 22.70
CA THR A 294 -27.87 1.48 23.20
C THR A 294 -26.86 1.02 24.26
N GLN A 295 -27.32 0.32 25.29
CA GLN A 295 -26.43 -0.17 26.36
C GLN A 295 -25.35 -1.11 25.83
N ARG A 296 -25.69 -1.99 24.87
CA ARG A 296 -24.74 -2.91 24.25
C ARG A 296 -23.71 -2.17 23.40
N LEU A 297 -24.12 -1.24 22.56
CA LEU A 297 -23.19 -0.43 21.77
C LEU A 297 -22.28 0.40 22.67
N GLN A 298 -22.84 1.10 23.66
CA GLN A 298 -22.04 1.83 24.65
C GLN A 298 -21.04 0.91 25.36
N SER A 299 -21.44 -0.31 25.75
CA SER A 299 -20.55 -1.28 26.39
C SER A 299 -19.43 -1.74 25.45
N VAL A 300 -19.74 -2.00 24.18
CA VAL A 300 -18.74 -2.38 23.16
C VAL A 300 -17.76 -1.24 22.94
N PHE A 301 -18.27 -0.02 22.74
CA PHE A 301 -17.43 1.15 22.46
C PHE A 301 -16.64 1.65 23.67
N ALA A 302 -17.16 1.46 24.89
CA ALA A 302 -16.43 1.77 26.12
C ALA A 302 -15.12 0.98 26.23
N LYS A 303 -15.04 -0.22 25.65
CA LYS A 303 -13.78 -1.01 25.60
C LYS A 303 -12.70 -0.32 24.78
N PHE A 304 -13.06 0.51 23.80
CA PHE A 304 -12.12 1.28 22.99
C PHE A 304 -11.81 2.65 23.59
N ALA A 305 -12.69 3.16 24.47
CA ALA A 305 -12.49 4.42 25.19
C ALA A 305 -11.61 4.28 26.45
N GLN A 306 -11.28 3.05 26.86
CA GLN A 306 -10.34 2.82 27.97
C GLN A 306 -8.95 3.35 27.61
N PRO A 307 -8.11 3.70 28.61
CA PRO A 307 -6.72 4.11 28.40
C PRO A 307 -5.89 2.88 28.01
N LEU A 308 -6.25 2.26 26.91
CA LEU A 308 -5.46 1.24 26.26
C LEU A 308 -4.37 1.96 25.46
N PRO A 309 -3.15 1.41 25.43
CA PRO A 309 -2.06 1.97 24.64
C PRO A 309 -2.27 1.80 23.13
N TYR A 310 -3.42 1.28 22.68
CA TYR A 310 -3.57 0.69 21.37
C TYR A 310 -4.65 1.39 20.53
N PRO A 311 -4.31 1.84 19.31
CA PRO A 311 -5.28 2.48 18.44
C PRO A 311 -6.33 1.47 17.93
N THR A 312 -7.52 1.98 17.65
CA THR A 312 -8.61 1.20 17.03
C THR A 312 -8.98 1.84 15.70
N ILE A 313 -9.11 1.04 14.64
CA ILE A 313 -9.69 1.45 13.37
C ILE A 313 -11.15 0.99 13.33
N LEU A 314 -12.05 1.93 13.11
CA LEU A 314 -13.47 1.70 12.89
C LEU A 314 -13.78 1.82 11.39
N LEU A 315 -14.11 0.71 10.75
CA LEU A 315 -14.56 0.63 9.36
C LEU A 315 -16.07 0.90 9.32
N VAL A 316 -16.48 1.86 8.48
CA VAL A 316 -17.89 2.27 8.32
C VAL A 316 -18.23 2.51 6.86
N HIS A 317 -19.52 2.52 6.55
CA HIS A 317 -20.06 2.92 5.26
C HIS A 317 -20.81 4.24 5.44
N ASP A 318 -20.44 5.28 4.69
CA ASP A 318 -20.93 6.65 4.86
C ASP A 318 -20.68 7.19 6.27
N VAL A 319 -19.54 7.88 6.45
CA VAL A 319 -19.13 8.39 7.76
C VAL A 319 -20.14 9.36 8.37
N GLN A 320 -20.85 10.15 7.56
CA GLN A 320 -21.78 11.17 8.07
C GLN A 320 -23.06 10.53 8.59
N ALA A 321 -23.63 9.60 7.83
CA ALA A 321 -24.77 8.82 8.30
C ALA A 321 -24.39 7.96 9.52
N THR A 322 -23.16 7.43 9.56
CA THR A 322 -22.70 6.62 10.69
C THR A 322 -22.57 7.43 11.97
N ILE A 323 -21.97 8.63 11.89
CA ILE A 323 -21.90 9.58 13.02
C ILE A 323 -23.30 9.83 13.58
N SER A 324 -24.26 10.09 12.71
CA SER A 324 -25.65 10.38 13.06
C SER A 324 -26.30 9.22 13.83
N VAL A 325 -26.10 7.98 13.35
CA VAL A 325 -26.59 6.77 14.02
C VAL A 325 -25.89 6.55 15.37
N LEU A 326 -24.57 6.69 15.45
CA LEU A 326 -23.83 6.49 16.70
C LEU A 326 -24.18 7.55 17.76
N GLN A 327 -24.42 8.81 17.34
CA GLN A 327 -24.94 9.86 18.23
C GLN A 327 -26.35 9.54 18.74
N HIS A 328 -27.21 8.98 17.90
CA HIS A 328 -28.53 8.51 18.31
C HIS A 328 -28.45 7.43 19.41
N PHE A 329 -27.42 6.58 19.37
CA PHE A 329 -27.08 5.62 20.43
C PHE A 329 -26.27 6.24 21.59
N GLY A 330 -26.13 7.57 21.65
CA GLY A 330 -25.49 8.28 22.74
C GLY A 330 -24.00 7.99 22.91
N LEU A 331 -23.29 7.74 21.80
CA LEU A 331 -21.83 7.55 21.81
C LEU A 331 -21.10 8.90 21.71
N ASP A 332 -20.11 9.10 22.59
CA ASP A 332 -19.19 10.24 22.52
C ASP A 332 -18.06 9.94 21.53
N MET A 333 -17.87 10.86 20.58
CA MET A 333 -16.88 10.77 19.51
C MET A 333 -15.85 11.91 19.55
N ALA A 334 -15.77 12.67 20.65
CA ALA A 334 -14.88 13.83 20.75
C ALA A 334 -13.39 13.52 20.48
N LEU A 335 -12.95 12.30 20.79
CA LEU A 335 -11.57 11.84 20.60
C LEU A 335 -11.33 11.08 19.28
N TRP A 336 -12.35 10.96 18.43
CA TRP A 336 -12.24 10.20 17.19
C TRP A 336 -11.48 11.01 16.13
N LYS A 337 -10.78 10.29 15.26
CA LYS A 337 -10.01 10.82 14.14
C LYS A 337 -10.60 10.26 12.87
N PHE A 338 -10.79 11.10 11.86
CA PHE A 338 -11.39 10.72 10.58
C PHE A 338 -10.34 10.60 9.47
N ASP A 339 -9.08 10.40 9.87
CA ASP A 339 -7.93 10.26 8.99
C ASP A 339 -6.96 9.22 9.56
N LEU A 340 -6.44 8.33 8.72
CA LEU A 340 -5.34 7.44 9.10
C LEU A 340 -3.97 8.12 9.00
N LYS A 341 -3.92 9.34 8.46
CA LYS A 341 -2.69 10.14 8.35
C LYS A 341 -2.04 10.34 9.72
N SER A 342 -2.83 10.69 10.73
CA SER A 342 -2.38 10.90 12.10
C SER A 342 -2.02 9.62 12.86
N LEU A 343 -2.44 8.43 12.38
CA LEU A 343 -1.95 7.13 12.87
C LEU A 343 -0.54 6.84 12.32
N LEU A 344 -0.37 7.01 11.01
CA LEU A 344 0.90 6.74 10.31
C LEU A 344 1.98 7.78 10.60
N ARG A 345 1.56 9.01 10.84
CA ARG A 345 2.41 10.16 11.12
C ARG A 345 1.78 10.89 12.31
N PRO A 346 1.94 10.35 13.55
CA PRO A 346 1.54 11.09 14.74
C PRO A 346 2.20 12.45 14.64
N ALA A 347 1.40 13.52 14.59
CA ALA A 347 1.91 14.87 14.42
C ALA A 347 3.05 15.03 15.41
N GLU A 348 4.30 15.13 14.91
CA GLU A 348 5.52 15.14 15.73
C GLU A 348 5.35 16.24 16.75
N SER A 349 4.88 15.85 17.95
CA SER A 349 4.11 16.65 18.90
C SER A 349 4.41 18.13 18.73
N SER A 350 3.66 18.75 17.79
CA SER A 350 3.81 20.10 17.28
C SER A 350 5.12 20.73 17.71
N SER A 351 6.28 20.24 17.22
CA SER A 351 7.63 20.57 17.70
C SER A 351 7.60 21.89 18.43
N GLN A 352 7.35 21.87 19.75
CA GLN A 352 6.88 23.07 20.46
C GLN A 352 7.90 24.11 20.09
N PRO A 353 7.51 25.18 19.37
CA PRO A 353 8.40 25.97 18.52
C PRO A 353 9.61 26.22 19.38
N ARG A 354 10.73 25.51 19.12
CA ARG A 354 11.81 25.31 20.10
C ARG A 354 12.14 26.71 20.57
N GLY A 355 11.62 27.03 21.76
CA GLY A 355 11.48 28.41 22.16
C GLY A 355 12.88 28.93 22.14
N ARG A 356 13.17 29.85 21.20
CA ARG A 356 14.45 30.52 21.11
C ARG A 356 14.77 30.98 22.52
N SER A 357 15.68 30.26 23.18
CA SER A 357 16.42 30.67 24.37
C SER A 357 15.65 31.74 25.18
N ALA A 358 14.57 31.32 25.83
CA ALA A 358 13.95 32.16 26.85
C ALA A 358 15.01 32.35 27.92
N SER A 359 15.46 33.60 28.05
CA SER A 359 16.49 34.03 28.97
C SER A 359 16.28 33.46 30.37
N PRO A 360 17.36 33.21 31.13
CA PRO A 360 17.30 32.70 32.50
C PRO A 360 16.69 33.76 33.43
N GLY A 361 15.36 33.88 33.40
CA GLY A 361 14.56 34.74 34.25
C GLY A 361 13.93 33.91 35.33
N ALA A 362 14.60 33.85 36.47
CA ALA A 362 14.15 33.26 37.72
C ALA A 362 12.69 33.61 38.03
N THR A 363 11.85 32.60 38.30
CA THR A 363 10.92 32.66 39.43
C THR A 363 10.52 31.25 39.86
N ASN A 364 10.89 30.93 41.10
CA ASN A 364 10.33 29.87 41.91
C ASN A 364 8.80 29.91 41.86
N ARG A 365 8.19 28.97 41.14
CA ARG A 365 6.84 28.53 41.44
C ARG A 365 6.85 27.01 41.47
N SER A 366 6.70 26.49 42.67
CA SER A 366 6.31 25.13 43.03
C SER A 366 4.95 24.80 42.41
N GLY A 367 4.91 24.72 41.08
CA GLY A 367 3.76 24.31 40.32
C GLY A 367 3.57 22.82 40.55
N ARG A 368 2.49 22.47 41.26
CA ARG A 368 1.96 21.11 41.38
C ARG A 368 2.17 20.36 40.06
N ASP A 369 2.95 19.29 40.11
CA ASP A 369 3.03 18.28 39.08
C ASP A 369 1.63 17.70 38.88
N SER A 370 0.85 18.34 38.03
CA SER A 370 -0.39 17.76 37.54
C SER A 370 0.02 16.48 36.83
N PRO A 371 -0.51 15.31 37.23
CA PRO A 371 -0.18 14.07 36.54
C PRO A 371 -0.44 14.28 35.05
N PRO A 372 0.47 13.81 34.17
CA PRO A 372 0.34 14.03 32.74
C PRO A 372 -1.06 13.56 32.32
N PRO A 373 -1.80 14.36 31.52
CA PRO A 373 -3.14 13.99 31.11
C PRO A 373 -3.11 12.59 30.50
N ARG A 374 -3.94 11.69 31.03
CA ARG A 374 -4.03 10.32 30.53
C ARG A 374 -4.36 10.39 29.05
N ARG A 375 -3.40 10.01 28.20
CA ARG A 375 -3.59 9.99 26.75
C ARG A 375 -4.35 8.73 26.40
N TYR A 376 -5.62 8.86 26.05
CA TYR A 376 -6.40 7.78 25.46
C TYR A 376 -5.95 7.59 24.01
N ALA A 377 -5.82 6.34 23.57
CA ALA A 377 -5.58 6.06 22.16
C ALA A 377 -6.83 6.47 21.35
N PRO A 378 -6.69 7.30 20.30
CA PRO A 378 -7.83 7.72 19.51
C PRO A 378 -8.41 6.55 18.69
N MET A 379 -9.71 6.65 18.39
CA MET A 379 -10.37 5.79 17.41
C MET A 379 -10.25 6.44 16.03
N TYR A 380 -9.81 5.68 15.04
CA TYR A 380 -9.62 6.13 13.66
C TYR A 380 -10.75 5.59 12.78
N VAL A 381 -11.57 6.47 12.22
CA VAL A 381 -12.71 6.09 11.39
C VAL A 381 -12.29 6.07 9.93
N VAL A 382 -12.63 4.99 9.23
CA VAL A 382 -12.37 4.80 7.81
C VAL A 382 -13.69 4.59 7.09
N ASP A 383 -13.98 5.51 6.17
CA ASP A 383 -15.14 5.41 5.30
C ASP A 383 -14.83 4.54 4.07
N VAL A 384 -15.31 3.31 4.10
CA VAL A 384 -15.09 2.31 3.05
C VAL A 384 -15.79 2.70 1.73
N GLN A 385 -16.90 3.43 1.80
CA GLN A 385 -17.57 3.97 0.61
C GLN A 385 -16.70 5.04 -0.04
N ALA A 386 -16.11 5.94 0.74
CA ALA A 386 -15.20 6.97 0.23
C ALA A 386 -13.95 6.35 -0.41
N LEU A 387 -13.39 5.28 0.20
CA LEU A 387 -12.27 4.53 -0.39
C LEU A 387 -12.65 3.94 -1.75
N PHE A 388 -13.83 3.35 -1.85
CA PHE A 388 -14.31 2.74 -3.08
C PHE A 388 -14.59 3.78 -4.19
N VAL A 389 -15.18 4.92 -3.83
CA VAL A 389 -15.38 6.06 -4.73
C VAL A 389 -14.04 6.59 -5.25
N ALA A 390 -13.04 6.73 -4.37
CA ALA A 390 -11.68 7.11 -4.77
C ALA A 390 -11.07 6.12 -5.77
N LEU A 391 -11.28 4.82 -5.54
CA LEU A 391 -10.73 3.75 -6.37
C LEU A 391 -11.36 3.71 -7.77
N LEU A 392 -12.68 3.81 -7.89
CA LEU A 392 -13.36 3.70 -9.19
C LEU A 392 -13.52 5.03 -9.91
N ARG A 393 -13.27 6.15 -9.23
CA ARG A 393 -13.49 7.51 -9.74
C ARG A 393 -14.95 7.73 -10.18
N GLU A 394 -15.87 7.02 -9.53
CA GLU A 394 -17.29 7.10 -9.83
C GLU A 394 -17.93 8.15 -8.93
N GLY A 395 -18.70 9.08 -9.51
CA GLY A 395 -19.39 10.12 -8.73
C GLY A 395 -20.61 9.61 -7.96
N ASP A 396 -21.01 8.35 -8.18
CA ASP A 396 -22.13 7.74 -7.49
C ASP A 396 -21.69 7.20 -6.12
N THR A 397 -21.97 7.99 -5.09
CA THR A 397 -21.76 7.61 -3.70
C THR A 397 -22.86 6.68 -3.20
N SER A 398 -24.02 6.53 -3.84
CA SER A 398 -25.20 5.86 -3.27
C SER A 398 -25.11 4.33 -3.13
N LYS A 399 -23.93 3.75 -3.39
CA LYS A 399 -23.72 2.31 -3.43
C LYS A 399 -23.67 1.72 -2.03
N SER A 400 -24.57 0.77 -1.75
CA SER A 400 -24.56 -0.04 -0.53
C SER A 400 -23.33 -0.96 -0.43
N VAL A 401 -23.02 -1.44 0.78
CA VAL A 401 -21.93 -2.42 1.01
C VAL A 401 -22.08 -3.67 0.13
N PRO A 402 -23.27 -4.30 0.01
CA PRO A 402 -23.46 -5.39 -0.95
C PRO A 402 -23.09 -4.97 -2.36
N SER A 403 -23.56 -3.79 -2.83
CA SER A 403 -23.28 -3.26 -4.17
C SER A 403 -21.78 -3.15 -4.45
N ILE A 404 -21.02 -2.63 -3.49
CA ILE A 404 -19.55 -2.58 -3.53
C ILE A 404 -18.96 -3.98 -3.69
N CYS A 405 -19.42 -4.98 -2.92
CA CYS A 405 -18.91 -6.35 -2.98
C CYS A 405 -18.98 -6.99 -4.38
N LYS A 406 -20.08 -6.85 -5.15
CA LYS A 406 -20.11 -7.41 -6.55
C LYS A 406 -19.22 -6.66 -7.47
N ARG A 407 -19.10 -5.34 -7.27
CA ARG A 407 -18.20 -4.58 -8.09
C ARG A 407 -16.76 -5.05 -7.86
N LEU A 408 -16.44 -5.46 -6.63
CA LEU A 408 -15.18 -6.08 -6.26
C LEU A 408 -15.11 -7.61 -6.48
N SER A 409 -16.13 -8.22 -7.08
CA SER A 409 -16.24 -9.67 -7.28
C SER A 409 -16.08 -10.51 -5.99
N LEU A 410 -16.54 -9.99 -4.85
CA LEU A 410 -16.59 -10.68 -3.56
C LEU A 410 -17.92 -11.46 -3.39
N TYR A 411 -17.91 -12.49 -2.52
CA TYR A 411 -19.09 -13.33 -2.21
C TYR A 411 -20.25 -12.51 -1.61
N ARG A 412 -21.49 -12.98 -1.82
CA ARG A 412 -22.70 -12.19 -1.59
C ARG A 412 -23.93 -12.98 -1.13
N PRO A 413 -24.53 -12.57 -0.01
CA PRO A 413 -25.96 -12.67 0.23
C PRO A 413 -26.75 -11.80 -0.78
N LYS A 414 -28.02 -12.12 -1.02
CA LYS A 414 -28.89 -11.43 -2.01
C LYS A 414 -29.70 -10.27 -1.42
N GLY A 415 -29.78 -10.20 -0.11
CA GLY A 415 -30.57 -9.29 0.69
C GLY A 415 -29.72 -8.38 1.56
N TRP A 416 -30.39 -7.67 2.46
CA TRP A 416 -29.75 -6.80 3.45
C TRP A 416 -29.79 -7.47 4.83
N CYS A 417 -28.71 -7.31 5.59
CA CYS A 417 -28.55 -7.73 6.98
C CYS A 417 -27.28 -7.06 7.51
N ALA A 418 -27.40 -6.15 8.48
CA ALA A 418 -26.26 -5.39 8.98
C ALA A 418 -25.15 -6.30 9.57
N GLY A 419 -25.53 -7.46 10.12
CA GLY A 419 -24.58 -8.46 10.62
C GLY A 419 -23.68 -9.03 9.52
N ASN A 420 -24.27 -9.44 8.39
CA ASN A 420 -23.52 -9.96 7.24
C ASN A 420 -22.71 -8.85 6.56
N GLU A 421 -23.24 -7.62 6.52
CA GLU A 421 -22.57 -6.47 5.92
C GLU A 421 -21.30 -6.05 6.67
N CYS A 422 -21.22 -6.27 7.99
CA CYS A 422 -19.99 -6.04 8.76
C CYS A 422 -18.85 -6.94 8.29
N TRP A 423 -19.13 -8.23 8.08
CA TRP A 423 -18.17 -9.17 7.51
C TRP A 423 -17.70 -8.67 6.14
N MET A 424 -18.65 -8.35 5.26
CA MET A 424 -18.39 -7.85 3.93
C MET A 424 -17.55 -6.57 3.93
N MET A 425 -17.78 -5.66 4.88
CA MET A 425 -17.06 -4.40 4.96
C MET A 425 -15.56 -4.60 5.27
N VAL A 426 -15.22 -5.58 6.11
CA VAL A 426 -13.82 -5.98 6.33
C VAL A 426 -13.22 -6.55 5.05
N ASP A 427 -13.93 -7.45 4.36
CA ASP A 427 -13.47 -8.04 3.10
C ASP A 427 -13.26 -6.99 2.01
N VAL A 428 -14.17 -6.02 1.89
CA VAL A 428 -14.07 -4.89 0.96
C VAL A 428 -12.85 -4.03 1.29
N PHE A 429 -12.65 -3.67 2.55
CA PHE A 429 -11.47 -2.91 2.98
C PHE A 429 -10.18 -3.66 2.64
N ARG A 430 -10.10 -4.95 2.98
CA ARG A 430 -8.95 -5.83 2.70
C ARG A 430 -8.69 -5.93 1.20
N ALA A 431 -9.71 -6.14 0.37
CA ALA A 431 -9.57 -6.24 -1.08
C ALA A 431 -9.01 -4.95 -1.70
N MET A 432 -9.47 -3.78 -1.25
CA MET A 432 -8.97 -2.50 -1.75
C MET A 432 -7.56 -2.18 -1.25
N ALA A 433 -7.30 -2.40 0.04
CA ALA A 433 -6.04 -2.03 0.70
C ALA A 433 -4.87 -3.00 0.41
N SER A 434 -5.15 -4.24 0.00
CA SER A 434 -4.12 -5.23 -0.37
C SER A 434 -3.56 -5.08 -1.79
N GLY A 435 -4.25 -4.33 -2.65
CA GLY A 435 -3.84 -4.17 -4.03
C GLY A 435 -2.64 -3.25 -4.25
N LYS A 436 -2.35 -2.98 -5.52
CA LYS A 436 -1.33 -2.02 -5.96
C LYS A 436 -1.69 -0.58 -5.54
N SER A 437 -0.86 0.40 -5.89
CA SER A 437 -1.22 1.82 -5.71
C SER A 437 -2.57 2.12 -6.38
N ILE A 438 -3.33 3.09 -5.88
CA ILE A 438 -4.66 3.44 -6.40
C ILE A 438 -4.61 3.69 -7.91
N ASP A 439 -3.57 4.38 -8.38
CA ASP A 439 -3.42 4.73 -9.79
C ASP A 439 -3.17 3.49 -10.68
N ASP A 440 -2.55 2.45 -10.12
CA ASP A 440 -2.32 1.19 -10.84
C ASP A 440 -3.57 0.30 -10.80
N GLN A 441 -4.27 0.27 -9.66
CA GLN A 441 -5.54 -0.46 -9.56
C GLN A 441 -6.56 0.11 -10.55
N VAL A 442 -6.76 1.43 -10.58
CA VAL A 442 -7.69 2.11 -11.50
C VAL A 442 -7.48 1.68 -12.96
N ARG A 443 -6.23 1.49 -13.39
CA ARG A 443 -5.92 1.08 -14.77
C ARG A 443 -6.34 -0.35 -15.09
N GLY A 444 -6.30 -1.24 -14.10
CA GLY A 444 -6.67 -2.65 -14.25
C GLY A 444 -8.18 -2.91 -14.17
N TRP A 445 -8.95 -1.97 -13.63
CA TRP A 445 -10.40 -2.14 -13.47
C TRP A 445 -11.12 -2.08 -14.82
N PRO A 446 -12.03 -3.05 -15.11
CA PRO A 446 -12.92 -2.95 -16.25
C PRO A 446 -13.70 -1.65 -16.16
N LYS A 447 -13.44 -0.75 -17.12
CA LYS A 447 -14.27 0.45 -17.28
C LYS A 447 -15.72 0.00 -17.35
N PRO A 448 -16.65 0.66 -16.64
CA PRO A 448 -18.07 0.39 -16.84
C PRO A 448 -18.29 0.36 -18.35
N VAL A 449 -18.76 -0.77 -18.87
CA VAL A 449 -19.32 -0.75 -20.22
C VAL A 449 -20.50 0.17 -20.05
N HIS A 450 -20.31 1.45 -20.34
CA HIS A 450 -21.42 2.37 -20.49
C HIS A 450 -22.25 1.67 -21.55
N SER A 451 -23.33 1.00 -21.11
CA SER A 451 -24.35 0.51 -22.00
C SER A 451 -24.59 1.73 -22.89
N LYS A 452 -24.39 1.55 -24.19
CA LYS A 452 -24.93 2.51 -25.15
C LYS A 452 -26.45 2.37 -25.05
N GLU A 453 -27.00 2.69 -23.88
CA GLU A 453 -28.40 2.85 -23.59
C GLU A 453 -28.82 3.84 -24.65
N GLY A 454 -29.58 3.34 -25.62
CA GLY A 454 -29.68 3.93 -26.92
C GLY A 454 -29.91 5.42 -26.78
N THR A 455 -29.05 6.21 -27.43
CA THR A 455 -29.46 7.52 -27.91
C THR A 455 -30.69 7.23 -28.76
N ARG A 456 -31.87 7.19 -28.12
CA ARG A 456 -33.17 7.23 -28.75
C ARG A 456 -33.09 8.53 -29.50
N LYS A 457 -32.71 8.45 -30.78
CA LYS A 457 -32.91 9.52 -31.75
C LYS A 457 -34.33 9.95 -31.47
N LYS A 458 -34.49 11.15 -30.90
CA LYS A 458 -35.77 11.85 -30.87
C LYS A 458 -36.16 11.91 -32.34
N GLN A 459 -37.01 10.96 -32.73
CA GLN A 459 -37.63 10.94 -34.04
C GLN A 459 -38.49 12.18 -34.03
N LYS A 460 -37.95 13.20 -34.70
CA LYS A 460 -38.54 14.53 -34.86
C LYS A 460 -39.63 14.38 -35.92
N ASP A 461 -40.66 13.59 -35.60
CA ASP A 461 -41.86 13.54 -36.40
C ASP A 461 -42.72 14.74 -36.05
N ALA A 462 -43.03 15.48 -37.10
CA ALA A 462 -43.75 16.72 -37.11
C ALA A 462 -45.19 16.51 -36.61
N SER A 463 -45.56 17.23 -35.56
CA SER A 463 -46.95 17.59 -35.29
C SER A 463 -46.99 19.10 -35.03
N LYS A 464 -47.20 19.80 -36.14
CA LYS A 464 -47.64 21.18 -36.24
C LYS A 464 -49.14 21.22 -35.94
N SER A 465 -49.52 21.85 -34.84
CA SER A 465 -50.85 22.44 -34.58
C SER A 465 -50.69 23.28 -33.30
N GLU A 466 -50.48 24.58 -33.41
CA GLU A 466 -51.57 25.59 -33.35
C GLU A 466 -52.43 25.43 -32.11
N SER A 467 -52.17 26.26 -31.10
CA SER A 467 -53.18 27.17 -30.55
C SER A 467 -52.54 28.07 -29.48
N GLU A 468 -52.42 29.34 -29.85
CA GLU A 468 -52.25 30.48 -28.96
C GLU A 468 -53.41 30.52 -27.96
N SER A 469 -53.11 30.72 -26.68
CA SER A 469 -53.96 31.56 -25.82
C SER A 469 -53.12 32.11 -24.69
N GLU A 470 -52.82 33.39 -24.84
CA GLU A 470 -52.32 34.28 -23.81
C GLU A 470 -53.32 34.32 -22.64
N SER A 471 -52.82 34.14 -21.43
CA SER A 471 -53.46 34.73 -20.24
C SER A 471 -52.37 35.20 -19.30
N GLU A 472 -52.08 36.50 -19.42
CA GLU A 472 -51.49 37.30 -18.36
C GLU A 472 -52.31 37.09 -17.08
N SER A 473 -51.64 36.62 -16.02
CA SER A 473 -52.13 36.82 -14.65
C SER A 473 -51.02 37.46 -13.85
N ASP A 474 -51.12 38.78 -13.86
CA ASP A 474 -50.77 39.72 -12.81
C ASP A 474 -50.90 39.10 -11.40
N TYR A 475 -49.79 39.04 -10.67
CA TYR A 475 -49.77 38.86 -9.22
C TYR A 475 -48.83 39.92 -8.64
N GLY A 476 -49.38 41.10 -8.39
CA GLY A 476 -49.73 41.47 -7.02
C GLY A 476 -48.57 41.43 -6.02
N ASP A 477 -47.80 42.52 -6.04
CA ASP A 477 -46.99 43.00 -4.93
C ASP A 477 -47.91 43.54 -3.82
N SER A 478 -47.78 43.03 -2.61
CA SER A 478 -48.39 43.63 -1.41
C SER A 478 -47.62 43.26 -0.15
N ASN A 479 -46.81 44.23 0.29
CA ASN A 479 -46.64 44.78 1.65
C ASN A 479 -46.59 43.87 2.90
N GLU A 480 -45.60 44.23 3.75
CA GLU A 480 -45.66 44.45 5.23
C GLU A 480 -46.17 43.29 6.11
N GLU A 481 -45.45 42.82 7.14
CA GLU A 481 -44.82 43.49 8.29
C GLU A 481 -43.58 42.71 8.79
#